data_AF-A0A951TLL5-F1
#
_entry.id   AF-A0A951TLL5-F1
#
_cell.length_a   1.000
_cell.length_b   1.000
_cell.length_c   1.000
_cell.angle_alpha   90.00
_cell.angle_beta   90.00
_cell.angle_gamma   90.00
#
_symmetry.space_group_name_H-M   'P 1'
#
loop_
_entity.id
_entity.type
_entity.pdbx_description
1 polymer ?
#
loop_
_entity_poly.entity_id
_entity_poly.type
_entity_poly.pdbx_seq_one_letter_code
_entity_poly.pdbx_strand_id
1 'polypeptide(L)' 'MRRRHRLPDLNVIFPVERLQELAVEGVIGSLTPSFFSFIGYNMDPDLMERTLAEDLAEAVVEEYADLALLSPA' A
#
# COMPACT_ATOMS: atom_id res chain seq x y z
N MET A 1 -25.61 -21.42 15.64
CA MET A 1 -24.71 -20.25 15.86
C MET A 1 -23.48 -20.41 14.98
N ARG A 2 -23.37 -19.66 13.86
CA ARG A 2 -22.13 -19.62 13.07
C ARG A 2 -21.17 -18.64 13.76
N ARG A 3 -20.00 -19.12 14.20
CA ARG A 3 -18.93 -18.24 14.67
C ARG A 3 -18.50 -17.39 13.48
N ARG A 4 -18.81 -16.09 13.49
CA ARG A 4 -18.19 -15.14 12.57
C ARG A 4 -16.76 -14.95 13.07
N HIS A 5 -15.79 -15.55 12.40
CA HIS A 5 -14.40 -15.13 12.56
C HIS A 5 -14.33 -13.68 12.08
N ARG A 6 -14.14 -12.74 13.02
CA ARG A 6 -13.88 -11.34 12.71
C ARG A 6 -12.48 -11.30 12.14
N LEU A 7 -12.35 -10.96 10.86
CA LEU A 7 -11.05 -10.70 10.25
C LEU A 7 -10.36 -9.57 11.06
N PRO A 8 -9.02 -9.58 11.18
CA PRO A 8 -8.28 -8.43 11.70
C PRO A 8 -8.70 -7.16 10.96
N ASP A 9 -8.76 -6.02 11.65
CA ASP A 9 -9.04 -4.74 11.02
C ASP A 9 -7.98 -4.48 9.95
N LEU A 10 -8.42 -4.42 8.68
CA LEU A 10 -7.54 -4.26 7.54
C LEU A 10 -6.74 -2.96 7.63
N ASN A 11 -7.30 -1.94 8.28
CA ASN A 11 -6.64 -0.64 8.42
C ASN A 11 -5.41 -0.68 9.33
N VAL A 12 -5.16 -1.78 10.05
CA VAL A 12 -3.92 -1.97 10.82
C VAL A 12 -2.73 -2.29 9.91
N ILE A 13 -2.98 -2.97 8.78
CA ILE A 13 -1.94 -3.38 7.83
C ILE A 13 -1.95 -2.45 6.61
N PHE A 14 -3.13 -1.96 6.23
CA PHE A 14 -3.32 -1.15 5.04
C PHE A 14 -4.43 -0.11 5.28
N PRO A 15 -4.10 1.09 5.82
CA PRO A 15 -5.06 2.08 6.30
C PRO A 15 -5.76 2.87 5.18
N VAL A 16 -6.22 2.19 4.13
CA VAL A 16 -6.81 2.82 2.95
C VAL A 16 -8.05 3.62 3.32
N GLU A 17 -8.92 3.10 4.19
CA GLU A 17 -10.13 3.83 4.59
C GLU A 17 -9.77 5.10 5.36
N ARG A 18 -8.76 5.05 6.23
CA ARG A 18 -8.29 6.23 6.97
C ARG A 18 -7.68 7.29 6.06
N LEU A 19 -6.97 6.86 5.02
CA LEU A 19 -6.45 7.78 4.00
C LEU A 19 -7.58 8.42 3.18
N GLN A 20 -8.64 7.66 2.87
CA GLN A 20 -9.83 8.19 2.20
C GLN A 20 -10.57 9.22 3.06
N GLU A 21 -10.72 8.94 4.35
CA GLU A 21 -11.29 9.89 5.32
C GLU A 21 -10.51 11.21 5.33
N LEU A 22 -9.18 11.16 5.39
CA LEU A 22 -8.32 12.36 5.35
C LEU A 22 -8.48 13.16 4.04
N ALA A 23 -8.69 12.49 2.91
CA ALA A 23 -8.96 13.16 1.64
C ALA A 23 -10.35 13.82 1.62
N VAL A 24 -11.37 13.13 2.17
CA VAL A 24 -12.74 13.67 2.29
C VAL A 24 -12.77 14.87 3.24
N GLU A 25 -12.02 14.84 4.33
CA GLU A 25 -11.88 15.95 5.28
C GLU A 25 -11.03 17.10 4.73
N GLY A 26 -10.37 16.93 3.58
CA GLY A 26 -9.53 17.93 2.94
C GLY A 26 -8.17 18.15 3.62
N VAL A 27 -7.74 17.21 4.47
CA VAL A 27 -6.42 17.23 5.11
C VAL A 27 -5.31 16.95 4.09
N ILE A 28 -5.59 16.06 3.14
CA ILE A 28 -4.77 15.78 1.96
C ILE A 28 -5.57 16.06 0.69
N GLY A 29 -4.89 16.37 -0.42
CA GLY A 29 -5.56 16.72 -1.68
C GLY A 29 -6.29 15.54 -2.32
N SER A 30 -5.58 14.42 -2.51
CA SER A 30 -6.14 13.19 -3.09
C SER A 30 -5.26 11.99 -2.78
N LEU A 31 -5.73 10.81 -3.19
CA LEU A 31 -4.95 9.57 -3.21
C LEU A 31 -4.63 9.18 -4.65
N THR A 32 -3.52 8.49 -4.83
CA THR A 32 -3.16 7.85 -6.10
C THR A 32 -4.15 6.73 -6.45
N PRO A 33 -4.38 6.43 -7.74
CA PRO A 33 -5.14 5.26 -8.18
C PRO A 33 -4.65 3.92 -7.60
N SER A 34 -3.34 3.80 -7.39
CA SER A 34 -2.71 2.55 -6.94
C SER A 34 -2.06 2.68 -5.57
N PHE A 35 -2.03 1.56 -4.84
CA PHE A 35 -1.27 1.40 -3.61
C PHE A 35 -0.42 0.14 -3.71
N PHE A 36 0.85 0.24 -3.31
CA PHE A 36 1.83 -0.83 -3.48
C PHE A 36 2.15 -1.50 -2.13
N SER A 37 2.19 -2.83 -2.11
CA SER A 37 2.52 -3.63 -0.93
C SER A 37 3.19 -4.93 -1.35
N PHE A 38 4.12 -5.43 -0.53
CA PHE A 38 4.88 -6.66 -0.78
C PHE A 38 4.81 -7.55 0.44
N ILE A 39 4.71 -8.85 0.23
CA ILE A 39 4.83 -9.82 1.31
C ILE A 39 6.32 -9.93 1.67
N GLY A 40 6.66 -9.71 2.94
CA GLY A 40 8.04 -9.62 3.43
C GLY A 40 8.90 -10.90 3.34
N TYR A 41 8.47 -11.91 2.58
CA TYR A 41 9.24 -13.14 2.36
C TYR A 41 9.66 -13.26 0.89
N ASN A 42 10.77 -12.63 0.55
CA ASN A 42 11.48 -12.89 -0.70
C ASN A 42 12.77 -13.64 -0.37
N MET A 43 12.89 -14.88 -0.84
CA MET A 43 14.05 -15.76 -0.61
C MET A 43 15.29 -15.37 -1.42
N ASP A 44 15.14 -14.53 -2.45
CA ASP A 44 16.20 -14.12 -3.35
C ASP A 44 16.04 -12.62 -3.73
N PRO A 45 16.81 -11.73 -3.09
CA PRO A 45 16.80 -10.30 -3.38
C PRO A 45 17.20 -9.97 -4.83
N ASP A 46 18.15 -10.71 -5.40
CA ASP A 46 18.66 -10.45 -6.75
C ASP A 46 17.59 -10.80 -7.80
N LEU A 47 16.83 -11.86 -7.55
CA LEU A 47 15.69 -12.22 -8.39
C LEU A 47 14.59 -11.17 -8.29
N MET A 48 14.27 -10.69 -7.08
CA MET A 48 13.27 -9.62 -6.89
C MET A 48 13.67 -8.35 -7.64
N GLU A 49 14.93 -7.94 -7.53
CA GLU A 49 15.46 -6.77 -8.21
C GLU A 49 15.26 -6.88 -9.73
N ARG A 50 15.67 -8.01 -10.31
CA ARG A 50 15.62 -8.23 -11.77
C ARG A 50 14.22 -8.48 -12.34
N THR A 51 13.24 -8.85 -11.52
CA THR A 51 11.92 -9.29 -12.01
C THR A 51 10.77 -8.39 -11.62
N LEU A 52 10.94 -7.52 -10.62
CA LEU A 52 9.84 -6.75 -10.05
C LEU A 52 10.23 -5.31 -9.68
N ALA A 53 11.45 -5.08 -9.21
CA ALA A 53 11.80 -3.79 -8.62
C ALA A 53 11.79 -2.63 -9.63
N GLU A 54 12.29 -2.84 -10.86
CA GLU A 54 12.31 -1.82 -11.91
C GLU A 54 10.89 -1.44 -12.34
N ASP A 55 10.07 -2.42 -12.74
CA ASP A 55 8.68 -2.19 -13.17
C ASP A 55 7.85 -1.52 -12.07
N LEU A 56 8.06 -1.91 -10.81
CA LEU A 56 7.41 -1.29 -9.67
C LEU A 56 7.87 0.16 -9.47
N ALA A 57 9.18 0.42 -9.56
CA ALA A 57 9.70 1.77 -9.39
C ALA A 57 9.16 2.70 -10.49
N GLU A 58 9.08 2.21 -11.72
CA GLU A 58 8.45 2.94 -12.83
C GLU A 58 6.98 3.23 -12.53
N ALA A 59 6.20 2.22 -12.15
CA ALA A 59 4.80 2.40 -11.77
C ALA A 59 4.61 3.41 -10.63
N VAL A 60 5.47 3.41 -9.61
CA VAL A 60 5.42 4.37 -8.50
C VAL A 60 5.73 5.79 -8.96
N VAL A 61 6.70 5.97 -9.87
CA VAL A 61 7.04 7.29 -10.42
C VAL A 61 5.91 7.83 -11.30
N GLU A 62 5.24 6.98 -12.07
CA GLU A 62 4.12 7.34 -12.93
C GLU A 62 2.86 7.80 -12.17
N GLU A 63 2.78 7.55 -10.86
CA GLU A 63 1.69 8.07 -10.03
C GLU A 63 1.80 9.58 -9.75
N TYR A 64 2.98 10.19 -9.95
CA TYR A 64 3.25 11.61 -9.70
C TYR A 64 2.80 12.10 -8.30
N ALA A 65 2.92 11.24 -7.28
CA ALA A 65 2.55 11.58 -5.92
C ALA A 65 3.51 12.62 -5.31
N ASP A 66 2.98 13.63 -4.61
CA ASP A 66 3.81 14.60 -3.88
C ASP A 66 4.53 13.98 -2.67
N LEU A 67 3.93 12.94 -2.07
CA LEU A 67 4.35 12.30 -0.83
C LEU A 67 4.07 10.79 -0.88
N ALA A 68 4.96 10.00 -0.29
CA ALA A 68 4.76 8.56 -0.07
C ALA A 68 4.62 8.27 1.43
N LEU A 69 3.59 7.51 1.80
CA LEU A 69 3.41 6.99 3.16
C LEU A 69 3.92 5.55 3.23
N LEU A 70 4.97 5.33 4.02
CA LEU A 70 5.50 4.00 4.29
C LEU A 70 4.97 3.50 5.62
N SER A 71 4.22 2.40 5.59
CA SER A 71 3.75 1.72 6.80
C SER A 71 4.68 0.55 7.11
N PRO A 72 5.35 0.50 8.28
CA PRO A 72 6.00 -0.72 8.72
C PRO A 72 4.90 -1.77 9.01
N ALA A 73 5.05 -2.96 8.43
CA ALA A 73 4.24 -4.13 8.74
C ALA A 73 5.03 -5.10 9.64
#